data_AF-A0A4P8HAT7-F1
#
_entry.id   AF-A0A4P8HAT7-F1
#
_cell.length_a   1.000
_cell.length_b   1.000
_cell.length_c   1.000
_cell.angle_alpha   90.00
_cell.angle_beta   90.00
_cell.angle_gamma   90.00
#
_symmetry.space_group_name_H-M   'P 1'
#
loop_
_entity.id
_entity.type
_entity.pdbx_description
1 polymer ?
#
loop_
_entity_poly.entity_id
_entity_poly.type
_entity_poly.pdbx_seq_one_letter_code
_entity_poly.pdbx_strand_id
1 'polypeptide(L)'
;MIRDAHEVNAAATPADFELARLRAALPEFFDKDGGFMLDRLEETLRDGDVNLTREGYELKFLGKSYAKYLTSTKTETVVVPDVEHNSADANSDSQNLYIVGDNLDALKHLIGSYSSRVKAIYIDPPYNTGKDGFVYNDDFGFSAADLVKKIGLDEDEARRVTDLHGKSSHSAWLTFMYPRLELAKGLLADEGVIFVSVDDNEQANVRLLCDEVFGEGNWLGTLVWKNATDNNPSQIAIEHEYVLVYAKSRDESAPVWRSSVSATKDLLVSVGAELAAEHADQADLQKAYTAWFRENKWQLGQLGLMHV
;
A
#
# COMPACT_ATOMS: atom_id res chain seq x y z
N MET A 1 5.47 -25.73 11.59
CA MET A 1 5.43 -24.41 10.93
C MET A 1 4.84 -24.49 9.52
N ILE A 2 5.52 -25.11 8.52
CA ILE A 2 4.94 -25.27 7.17
C ILE A 2 3.78 -26.28 7.13
N ARG A 3 3.89 -27.41 7.85
CA ARG A 3 2.79 -28.39 7.97
C ARG A 3 1.52 -27.76 8.55
N ASP A 4 1.68 -26.92 9.57
CA ASP A 4 0.56 -26.20 10.19
C ASP A 4 -0.03 -25.15 9.24
N ALA A 5 0.79 -24.52 8.39
CA ALA A 5 0.32 -23.62 7.34
C ALA A 5 -0.52 -24.37 6.30
N HIS A 6 -0.08 -25.53 5.83
CA HIS A 6 -0.86 -26.38 4.91
C HIS A 6 -2.21 -26.81 5.51
N GLU A 7 -2.24 -27.22 6.78
CA GLU A 7 -3.47 -27.64 7.47
C GLU A 7 -4.47 -26.47 7.58
N VAL A 8 -3.98 -25.26 7.92
CA VAL A 8 -4.80 -24.05 7.95
C VAL A 8 -5.29 -23.67 6.56
N ASN A 9 -4.40 -23.67 5.55
CA ASN A 9 -4.73 -23.33 4.18
C ASN A 9 -5.72 -24.31 3.53
N ALA A 10 -5.76 -25.56 3.98
CA ALA A 10 -6.71 -26.55 3.50
C ALA A 10 -8.15 -26.27 3.97
N ALA A 11 -8.31 -25.63 5.12
CA ALA A 11 -9.60 -25.26 5.69
C ALA A 11 -10.02 -23.80 5.39
N ALA A 12 -9.11 -22.99 4.85
CA ALA A 12 -9.32 -21.56 4.64
C ALA A 12 -10.42 -21.28 3.60
N THR A 13 -11.28 -20.31 3.92
CA THR A 13 -12.30 -19.77 3.02
C THR A 13 -12.04 -18.30 2.69
N PRO A 14 -12.61 -17.75 1.60
CA PRO A 14 -12.44 -16.33 1.25
C PRO A 14 -12.89 -15.34 2.34
N ALA A 15 -13.80 -15.75 3.23
CA ALA A 15 -14.34 -14.90 4.27
C ALA A 15 -13.52 -14.91 5.58
N ASP A 16 -12.59 -15.86 5.73
CA ASP A 16 -11.91 -16.11 7.00
C ASP A 16 -11.09 -14.91 7.47
N PHE A 17 -10.43 -14.20 6.54
CA PHE A 17 -9.70 -12.97 6.87
C PHE A 17 -10.59 -11.91 7.52
N GLU A 18 -11.77 -11.65 6.95
CA GLU A 18 -12.71 -10.66 7.50
C GLU A 18 -13.37 -11.14 8.77
N LEU A 19 -13.75 -12.42 8.86
CA LEU A 19 -14.31 -13.00 10.07
C LEU A 19 -13.33 -12.94 11.25
N ALA A 20 -12.03 -13.16 10.99
CA ALA A 20 -11.01 -13.03 12.02
C ALA A 20 -10.91 -11.58 12.54
N ARG A 21 -10.97 -10.59 11.64
CA ARG A 21 -10.98 -9.16 12.00
C ARG A 21 -12.22 -8.77 12.79
N LEU A 22 -13.40 -9.17 12.32
CA LEU A 22 -14.67 -8.92 13.01
C LEU A 22 -14.67 -9.55 14.41
N ARG A 23 -14.20 -10.80 14.54
CA ARG A 23 -14.12 -11.47 15.83
C ARG A 23 -13.13 -10.81 16.80
N ALA A 24 -12.01 -10.30 16.29
CA ALA A 24 -11.05 -9.56 17.11
C ALA A 24 -11.60 -8.22 17.58
N ALA A 25 -12.35 -7.51 16.74
CA ALA A 25 -12.88 -6.19 17.05
C ALA A 25 -14.18 -6.21 17.88
N LEU A 26 -15.04 -7.20 17.63
CA LEU A 26 -16.43 -7.26 18.10
C LEU A 26 -16.79 -8.66 18.66
N PRO A 27 -16.02 -9.19 19.63
CA PRO A 27 -16.21 -10.56 20.12
C PRO A 27 -17.60 -10.83 20.73
N GLU A 28 -18.23 -9.81 21.33
CA GLU A 28 -19.54 -9.90 21.96
C GLU A 28 -20.71 -10.12 20.99
N PHE A 29 -20.47 -9.94 19.69
CA PHE A 29 -21.42 -10.21 18.61
C PHE A 29 -21.30 -11.63 18.05
N PHE A 30 -20.50 -12.49 18.67
CA PHE A 30 -20.43 -13.92 18.35
C PHE A 30 -21.06 -14.75 19.46
N ASP A 31 -21.87 -15.73 19.08
CA ASP A 31 -22.42 -16.70 20.04
C ASP A 31 -21.36 -17.73 20.46
N LYS A 32 -21.73 -18.61 21.40
CA LYS A 32 -20.85 -19.68 21.92
C LYS A 32 -20.39 -20.68 20.85
N ASP A 33 -21.13 -20.79 19.75
CA ASP A 33 -20.89 -21.72 18.64
C ASP A 33 -20.13 -21.00 17.49
N GLY A 34 -19.85 -19.70 17.64
CA GLY A 34 -19.11 -18.87 16.71
C GLY A 34 -19.94 -18.22 15.61
N GLY A 35 -21.27 -18.29 15.68
CA GLY A 35 -22.19 -17.60 14.78
C GLY A 35 -22.18 -16.09 15.01
N PHE A 36 -22.17 -15.31 13.93
CA PHE A 36 -22.26 -13.84 14.01
C PHE A 36 -23.70 -13.39 14.17
N MET A 37 -23.99 -12.69 15.26
CA MET A 37 -25.32 -12.19 15.61
C MET A 37 -25.59 -10.84 14.92
N LEU A 38 -25.84 -10.88 13.60
CA LEU A 38 -26.09 -9.68 12.78
C LEU A 38 -27.23 -8.81 13.34
N ASP A 39 -28.35 -9.42 13.73
CA ASP A 39 -29.51 -8.69 14.27
C ASP A 39 -29.14 -7.87 15.51
N ARG A 40 -28.30 -8.43 16.40
CA ARG A 40 -27.83 -7.73 17.60
C ARG A 40 -26.93 -6.55 17.25
N LEU A 41 -26.08 -6.67 16.23
CA LEU A 41 -25.27 -5.55 15.75
C LEU A 41 -26.16 -4.46 15.16
N GLU A 42 -27.13 -4.82 14.31
CA GLU A 42 -28.07 -3.85 13.75
C GLU A 42 -28.85 -3.10 14.84
N GLU A 43 -29.36 -3.82 15.85
CA GLU A 43 -30.04 -3.22 17.00
C GLU A 43 -29.14 -2.24 17.76
N THR A 44 -27.90 -2.66 18.06
CA THR A 44 -26.94 -1.82 18.79
C THR A 44 -26.59 -0.54 18.00
N LEU A 45 -26.44 -0.62 16.68
CA LEU A 45 -26.14 0.53 15.84
C LEU A 45 -27.34 1.49 15.72
N ARG A 46 -28.57 0.97 15.65
CA ARG A 46 -29.79 1.79 15.64
C ARG A 46 -29.97 2.56 16.94
N ASP A 47 -29.67 1.92 18.08
CA ASP A 47 -29.71 2.58 19.39
C ASP A 47 -28.64 3.68 19.52
N GLY A 48 -27.53 3.55 18.77
CA GLY A 48 -26.43 4.51 18.73
C GLY A 48 -26.62 5.71 17.78
N ASP A 49 -27.80 5.90 17.19
CA ASP A 49 -28.09 6.96 16.19
C ASP A 49 -27.16 6.90 14.96
N VAL A 50 -26.67 5.70 14.62
CA VAL A 50 -25.85 5.48 13.42
C VAL A 50 -26.77 5.34 12.21
N ASN A 51 -26.53 6.13 11.18
CA ASN A 51 -27.29 6.04 9.94
C ASN A 51 -26.93 4.76 9.17
N LEU A 52 -27.87 3.82 9.11
CA LEU A 52 -27.73 2.57 8.35
C LEU A 52 -28.14 2.79 6.89
N THR A 53 -27.16 2.89 6.00
CA THR A 53 -27.40 2.92 4.55
C THR A 53 -27.48 1.52 3.96
N ARG A 54 -28.31 1.35 2.92
CA ARG A 54 -28.34 0.17 2.05
C ARG A 54 -27.73 0.44 0.68
N GLU A 55 -27.22 1.64 0.48
CA GLU A 55 -26.51 2.05 -0.73
C GLU A 55 -25.05 1.62 -0.60
N GLY A 56 -24.56 0.88 -1.59
CA GLY A 56 -23.19 0.43 -1.66
C GLY A 56 -22.79 0.25 -3.12
N TYR A 57 -21.62 0.75 -3.47
CA TYR A 57 -20.97 0.45 -4.75
C TYR A 57 -19.98 -0.70 -4.54
N GLU A 58 -19.96 -1.65 -5.47
CA GLU A 58 -18.98 -2.76 -5.43
C GLU A 58 -18.23 -2.84 -6.76
N LEU A 59 -16.90 -2.82 -6.69
CA LEU A 59 -16.04 -3.17 -7.83
C LEU A 59 -16.05 -4.70 -8.02
N LYS A 60 -16.70 -5.18 -9.08
CA LYS A 60 -16.69 -6.59 -9.46
C LYS A 60 -15.64 -6.87 -10.52
N PHE A 61 -14.81 -7.88 -10.29
CA PHE A 61 -13.84 -8.37 -11.27
C PHE A 61 -13.67 -9.89 -11.13
N LEU A 62 -13.33 -10.53 -12.25
CA LEU A 62 -13.02 -11.96 -12.27
C LEU A 62 -11.78 -12.23 -11.41
N GLY A 63 -11.84 -13.20 -10.50
CA GLY A 63 -10.75 -13.53 -9.59
C GLY A 63 -10.83 -12.86 -8.22
N LYS A 64 -11.84 -12.00 -7.95
CA LYS A 64 -12.00 -11.34 -6.64
C LYS A 64 -12.12 -12.31 -5.47
N SER A 65 -12.93 -13.36 -5.59
CA SER A 65 -13.06 -14.39 -4.55
C SER A 65 -11.75 -15.16 -4.33
N TYR A 66 -10.97 -15.35 -5.40
CA TYR A 66 -9.64 -15.95 -5.32
C TYR A 66 -8.65 -15.04 -4.61
N ALA A 67 -8.64 -13.75 -4.93
CA ALA A 67 -7.83 -12.76 -4.22
C ALA A 67 -8.15 -12.70 -2.72
N LYS A 68 -9.43 -12.75 -2.34
CA LYS A 68 -9.86 -12.84 -0.91
C LYS A 68 -9.39 -14.12 -0.23
N TYR A 69 -9.45 -15.25 -0.93
CA TYR A 69 -8.88 -16.50 -0.46
C TYR A 69 -7.36 -16.39 -0.23
N LEU A 70 -6.62 -15.76 -1.14
CA LEU A 70 -5.17 -15.54 -0.97
C LEU A 70 -4.83 -14.72 0.28
N THR A 71 -5.63 -13.71 0.62
CA THR A 71 -5.47 -12.95 1.88
C THR A 71 -5.68 -13.82 3.12
N SER A 72 -6.57 -14.81 3.02
CA SER A 72 -6.94 -15.70 4.13
C SER A 72 -5.93 -16.85 4.36
N THR A 73 -5.03 -17.13 3.41
CA THR A 73 -4.03 -18.20 3.56
C THR A 73 -2.78 -17.73 4.28
N LYS A 74 -2.17 -18.64 5.04
CA LYS A 74 -0.82 -18.49 5.60
C LYS A 74 0.22 -18.73 4.52
N THR A 75 1.36 -18.05 4.63
CA THR A 75 2.52 -18.32 3.76
C THR A 75 3.12 -19.69 4.08
N GLU A 76 3.55 -20.40 3.04
CA GLU A 76 4.22 -21.70 3.13
C GLU A 76 5.74 -21.56 2.93
N THR A 77 6.22 -20.32 2.83
CA THR A 77 7.65 -19.98 2.70
C THR A 77 8.30 -19.73 4.06
N VAL A 78 9.62 -19.58 4.08
CA VAL A 78 10.39 -19.22 5.29
C VAL A 78 11.32 -18.06 4.98
N VAL A 79 11.54 -17.19 5.96
CA VAL A 79 12.54 -16.12 5.88
C VAL A 79 13.88 -16.67 6.33
N VAL A 80 14.90 -16.54 5.49
CA VAL A 80 16.28 -16.95 5.79
C VAL A 80 17.17 -15.71 5.82
N PRO A 81 17.90 -15.45 6.92
CA PRO A 81 18.81 -14.31 6.98
C PRO A 81 20.05 -14.55 6.11
N ASP A 82 20.47 -13.52 5.38
CA ASP A 82 21.82 -13.49 4.79
C ASP A 82 22.83 -13.19 5.90
N VAL A 83 23.36 -14.25 6.52
CA VAL A 83 24.25 -14.14 7.68
C VAL A 83 25.54 -13.39 7.35
N GLU A 84 26.09 -13.59 6.16
CA GLU A 84 27.33 -12.93 5.73
C GLU A 84 27.10 -11.43 5.56
N HIS A 85 26.04 -11.04 4.85
CA HIS A 85 25.69 -9.63 4.69
C HIS A 85 25.34 -8.95 6.02
N ASN A 86 24.53 -9.59 6.85
CA ASN A 86 24.01 -9.00 8.09
C ASN A 86 25.07 -8.87 9.18
N SER A 87 26.08 -9.76 9.20
CA SER A 87 27.11 -9.75 10.25
C SER A 87 28.31 -8.84 9.91
N ALA A 88 28.36 -8.26 8.71
CA ALA A 88 29.41 -7.30 8.36
C ALA A 88 29.33 -6.05 9.25
N ASP A 89 30.47 -5.49 9.66
CA ASP A 89 30.54 -4.32 10.56
C ASP A 89 29.72 -3.12 10.10
N ALA A 90 29.52 -2.96 8.78
CA ALA A 90 28.72 -1.89 8.21
C ALA A 90 27.19 -2.06 8.42
N ASN A 91 26.74 -3.28 8.70
CA ASN A 91 25.32 -3.67 8.68
C ASN A 91 24.82 -4.22 10.04
N SER A 92 25.73 -4.62 10.93
CA SER A 92 25.42 -5.35 12.17
C SER A 92 24.41 -4.64 13.09
N ASP A 93 24.42 -3.30 13.11
CA ASP A 93 23.52 -2.48 13.93
C ASP A 93 22.38 -1.82 13.11
N SER A 94 22.25 -2.17 11.82
CA SER A 94 21.24 -1.60 10.92
C SER A 94 19.83 -1.90 11.42
N GLN A 95 18.97 -0.88 11.39
CA GLN A 95 17.53 -1.01 11.64
C GLN A 95 16.72 -1.21 10.34
N ASN A 96 17.41 -1.18 9.18
CA ASN A 96 16.78 -1.31 7.87
C ASN A 96 16.69 -2.78 7.47
N LEU A 97 15.58 -3.17 6.84
CA LEU A 97 15.34 -4.52 6.36
C LEU A 97 15.20 -4.52 4.83
N TYR A 98 15.84 -5.51 4.20
CA TYR A 98 15.67 -5.81 2.78
C TYR A 98 15.29 -7.28 2.64
N ILE A 99 14.15 -7.56 1.99
CA ILE A 99 13.61 -8.90 1.82
C ILE A 99 13.53 -9.19 0.32
N VAL A 100 14.10 -10.33 -0.10
CA VAL A 100 14.04 -10.79 -1.50
C VAL A 100 13.04 -11.94 -1.59
N GLY A 101 12.04 -11.80 -2.47
CA GLY A 101 11.00 -12.81 -2.69
C GLY A 101 9.73 -12.20 -3.28
N ASP A 102 8.66 -12.99 -3.36
CA ASP A 102 7.34 -12.46 -3.67
C ASP A 102 6.84 -11.59 -2.51
N ASN A 103 6.34 -10.40 -2.83
CA ASN A 103 5.90 -9.44 -1.83
C ASN A 103 4.64 -9.88 -1.08
N LEU A 104 3.79 -10.74 -1.65
CA LEU A 104 2.63 -11.29 -0.94
C LEU A 104 3.08 -12.17 0.22
N ASP A 105 4.06 -13.05 0.00
CA ASP A 105 4.66 -13.87 1.06
C ASP A 105 5.41 -13.02 2.09
N ALA A 106 6.18 -12.02 1.63
CA ALA A 106 6.88 -11.11 2.51
C ALA A 106 5.90 -10.34 3.44
N LEU A 107 4.80 -9.83 2.89
CA LEU A 107 3.74 -9.15 3.66
C LEU A 107 3.11 -10.09 4.69
N LYS A 108 2.83 -11.36 4.33
CA LYS A 108 2.30 -12.36 5.26
C LYS A 108 3.25 -12.64 6.43
N HIS A 109 4.56 -12.73 6.18
CA HIS A 109 5.55 -12.85 7.24
C HIS A 109 5.60 -11.61 8.14
N LEU A 110 5.56 -10.42 7.54
CA LEU A 110 5.62 -9.14 8.27
C LEU A 110 4.40 -8.94 9.17
N ILE A 111 3.20 -9.36 8.75
CA ILE A 111 1.97 -9.21 9.54
C ILE A 111 2.10 -9.78 10.95
N GLY A 112 2.82 -10.90 11.12
CA GLY A 112 3.00 -11.52 12.44
C GLY A 112 3.76 -10.66 13.46
N SER A 113 4.59 -9.71 13.02
CA SER A 113 5.46 -8.91 13.91
C SER A 113 5.29 -7.39 13.77
N TYR A 114 4.72 -6.94 12.65
CA TYR A 114 4.64 -5.54 12.24
C TYR A 114 3.21 -5.05 12.02
N SER A 115 2.19 -5.85 12.36
CA SER A 115 0.80 -5.40 12.27
C SER A 115 0.59 -4.11 13.08
N SER A 116 -0.03 -3.12 12.44
CA SER A 116 -0.30 -1.80 13.00
C SER A 116 0.93 -1.00 13.47
N ARG A 117 2.09 -1.17 12.81
CA ARG A 117 3.35 -0.49 13.19
C ARG A 117 3.98 0.34 12.09
N VAL A 118 3.51 0.23 10.85
CA VAL A 118 4.08 0.94 9.69
C VAL A 118 3.46 2.32 9.57
N LYS A 119 4.29 3.37 9.66
CA LYS A 119 3.80 4.75 9.56
C LYS A 119 3.45 5.17 8.13
N ALA A 120 4.24 4.72 7.15
CA ALA A 120 4.04 5.07 5.76
C ALA A 120 4.42 3.90 4.85
N ILE A 121 3.64 3.71 3.80
CA ILE A 121 3.92 2.77 2.72
C ILE A 121 3.97 3.57 1.42
N TYR A 122 4.99 3.34 0.61
CA TYR A 122 5.05 3.80 -0.77
C TYR A 122 5.21 2.58 -1.67
N ILE A 123 4.39 2.48 -2.71
CA ILE A 123 4.49 1.43 -3.71
C ILE A 123 4.42 2.03 -5.12
N ASP A 124 5.19 1.42 -6.01
CA ASP A 124 5.23 1.69 -7.44
C ASP A 124 4.90 0.39 -8.19
N PRO A 125 3.62 -0.03 -8.21
CA PRO A 125 3.20 -1.27 -8.85
C PRO A 125 3.38 -1.21 -10.37
N PRO A 126 3.37 -2.34 -11.08
CA PRO A 126 3.32 -2.34 -12.55
C PRO A 126 2.08 -1.56 -13.04
N TYR A 127 2.25 -0.69 -14.02
CA TYR A 127 1.17 0.19 -14.51
C TYR A 127 0.21 -0.49 -15.50
N ASN A 128 0.53 -1.71 -15.94
CA ASN A 128 -0.26 -2.46 -16.92
C ASN A 128 -0.41 -1.74 -18.27
N THR A 129 0.67 -1.11 -18.72
CA THR A 129 0.70 -0.33 -19.97
C THR A 129 0.66 -1.20 -21.24
N GLY A 130 0.79 -2.52 -21.09
CA GLY A 130 0.99 -3.48 -22.18
C GLY A 130 2.40 -3.46 -22.78
N LYS A 131 3.29 -2.58 -22.30
CA LYS A 131 4.71 -2.48 -22.73
C LYS A 131 5.71 -2.74 -21.60
N ASP A 132 5.26 -2.58 -20.36
CA ASP A 132 6.02 -2.85 -19.13
C ASP A 132 6.24 -4.35 -18.87
N GLY A 133 5.63 -5.22 -19.68
CA GLY A 133 5.77 -6.67 -19.56
C GLY A 133 4.99 -7.24 -18.38
N PHE A 134 4.06 -6.48 -17.78
CA PHE A 134 3.19 -7.03 -16.75
C PHE A 134 2.36 -8.18 -17.32
N VAL A 135 2.48 -9.32 -16.65
CA VAL A 135 1.69 -10.51 -16.91
C VAL A 135 1.39 -11.13 -15.54
N TYR A 136 0.13 -11.47 -15.30
CA TYR A 136 -0.25 -12.18 -14.09
C TYR A 136 0.34 -13.59 -14.12
N ASN A 137 1.41 -13.77 -13.36
CA ASN A 137 2.19 -15.01 -13.32
C ASN A 137 2.06 -15.76 -11.99
N ASP A 138 1.16 -15.31 -11.10
CA ASP A 138 0.89 -16.04 -9.86
C ASP A 138 0.35 -17.43 -10.25
N ASP A 139 1.12 -18.48 -9.90
CA ASP A 139 0.67 -19.85 -10.03
C ASP A 139 -0.51 -20.02 -9.08
N PHE A 140 -1.69 -20.29 -9.64
CA PHE A 140 -2.88 -20.47 -8.84
C PHE A 140 -2.70 -21.60 -7.83
N GLY A 141 -1.81 -22.57 -8.09
CA GLY A 141 -1.59 -23.74 -7.25
C GLY A 141 -2.82 -24.66 -7.16
N PHE A 142 -3.87 -24.36 -7.93
CA PHE A 142 -5.18 -24.97 -7.89
C PHE A 142 -5.71 -25.19 -9.30
N SER A 143 -6.26 -26.37 -9.56
CA SER A 143 -7.09 -26.60 -10.73
C SER A 143 -8.45 -25.89 -10.58
N ALA A 144 -9.18 -25.73 -11.68
CA ALA A 144 -10.55 -25.21 -11.61
C ALA A 144 -11.43 -26.03 -10.64
N ALA A 145 -11.26 -27.36 -10.59
CA ALA A 145 -11.98 -28.22 -9.66
C ALA A 145 -11.63 -27.93 -8.19
N ASP A 146 -10.38 -27.59 -7.90
CA ASP A 146 -9.96 -27.18 -6.55
C ASP A 146 -10.58 -25.83 -6.16
N LEU A 147 -10.67 -24.87 -7.09
CA LEU A 147 -11.31 -23.58 -6.84
C LEU A 147 -12.80 -23.74 -6.57
N VAL A 148 -13.52 -24.58 -7.33
CA VAL A 148 -14.94 -24.91 -7.05
C VAL A 148 -15.08 -25.45 -5.63
N LYS A 149 -14.23 -26.40 -5.25
CA LYS A 149 -14.31 -27.06 -3.94
C LYS A 149 -13.93 -26.14 -2.78
N LYS A 150 -12.89 -25.32 -2.94
CA LYS A 150 -12.31 -24.50 -1.86
C LYS A 150 -12.96 -23.14 -1.72
N ILE A 151 -13.30 -22.50 -2.85
CA ILE A 151 -13.76 -21.11 -2.90
C ILE A 151 -15.28 -21.06 -3.12
N GLY A 152 -15.89 -22.16 -3.56
CA GLY A 152 -17.32 -22.22 -3.85
C GLY A 152 -17.69 -21.53 -5.15
N LEU A 153 -16.72 -21.35 -6.07
CA LEU A 153 -16.99 -20.83 -7.41
C LEU A 153 -17.80 -21.84 -8.22
N ASP A 154 -18.59 -21.35 -9.17
CA ASP A 154 -19.12 -22.23 -10.21
C ASP A 154 -18.00 -22.70 -11.14
N GLU A 155 -18.23 -23.80 -11.85
CA GLU A 155 -17.21 -24.45 -12.66
C GLU A 155 -16.72 -23.58 -13.82
N ASP A 156 -17.61 -22.77 -14.41
CA ASP A 156 -17.28 -21.88 -15.52
C ASP A 156 -16.46 -20.69 -15.01
N GLU A 157 -16.83 -20.09 -13.88
CA GLU A 157 -16.07 -19.04 -13.21
C GLU A 157 -14.69 -19.53 -12.80
N ALA A 158 -14.59 -20.71 -12.19
CA ALA A 158 -13.31 -21.31 -11.77
C ALA A 158 -12.34 -21.48 -12.96
N ARG A 159 -12.82 -21.95 -14.11
CA ARG A 159 -12.01 -22.05 -15.34
C ARG A 159 -11.54 -20.68 -15.82
N ARG A 160 -12.42 -19.69 -15.81
CA ARG A 160 -12.09 -18.32 -16.23
C ARG A 160 -11.06 -17.68 -15.29
N VAL A 161 -11.13 -17.97 -13.99
CA VAL A 161 -10.13 -17.53 -13.00
C VAL A 161 -8.77 -18.16 -13.31
N THR A 162 -8.69 -19.47 -13.54
CA THR A 162 -7.42 -20.12 -13.93
C THR A 162 -6.85 -19.55 -15.23
N ASP A 163 -7.72 -19.17 -16.17
CA ASP A 163 -7.33 -18.54 -17.44
C ASP A 163 -6.81 -17.11 -17.28
N LEU A 164 -6.82 -16.50 -16.09
CA LEU A 164 -6.14 -15.21 -15.85
C LEU A 164 -4.62 -15.35 -15.89
N HIS A 165 -4.09 -16.56 -15.64
CA HIS A 165 -2.66 -16.81 -15.74
C HIS A 165 -2.15 -16.46 -17.14
N GLY A 166 -1.07 -15.69 -17.21
CA GLY A 166 -0.52 -15.24 -18.48
C GLY A 166 -1.24 -14.04 -19.11
N LYS A 167 -2.23 -13.42 -18.43
CA LYS A 167 -2.96 -12.26 -18.93
C LYS A 167 -2.53 -10.96 -18.25
N SER A 168 -2.72 -9.86 -18.96
CA SER A 168 -2.52 -8.47 -18.51
C SER A 168 -3.85 -7.70 -18.49
N SER A 169 -4.98 -8.39 -18.28
CA SER A 169 -6.29 -7.73 -18.19
C SER A 169 -6.45 -7.00 -16.85
N HIS A 170 -7.34 -6.01 -16.78
CA HIS A 170 -7.66 -5.33 -15.52
C HIS A 170 -8.06 -6.29 -14.40
N SER A 171 -8.81 -7.36 -14.70
CA SER A 171 -9.15 -8.38 -13.71
C SER A 171 -7.93 -9.13 -13.19
N ALA A 172 -6.95 -9.41 -14.05
CA ALA A 172 -5.70 -10.04 -13.64
C ALA A 172 -4.89 -9.10 -12.73
N TRP A 173 -4.78 -7.82 -13.10
CA TRP A 173 -4.09 -6.81 -12.30
C TRP A 173 -4.76 -6.56 -10.94
N LEU A 174 -6.10 -6.45 -10.91
CA LEU A 174 -6.86 -6.32 -9.67
C LEU A 174 -6.74 -7.55 -8.77
N THR A 175 -6.73 -8.75 -9.35
CA THR A 175 -6.50 -10.01 -8.60
C THR A 175 -5.11 -10.03 -7.97
N PHE A 176 -4.09 -9.50 -8.66
CA PHE A 176 -2.74 -9.34 -8.14
C PHE A 176 -2.66 -8.31 -7.00
N MET A 177 -3.26 -7.14 -7.17
CA MET A 177 -3.14 -6.02 -6.23
C MET A 177 -3.96 -6.19 -4.96
N TYR A 178 -5.17 -6.76 -5.06
CA TYR A 178 -6.11 -6.86 -3.94
C TYR A 178 -5.49 -7.46 -2.65
N PRO A 179 -4.89 -8.67 -2.65
CA PRO A 179 -4.40 -9.27 -1.41
C PRO A 179 -3.19 -8.51 -0.86
N ARG A 180 -2.39 -7.88 -1.72
CA ARG A 180 -1.21 -7.09 -1.33
C ARG A 180 -1.64 -5.80 -0.61
N LEU A 181 -2.66 -5.11 -1.11
CA LEU A 181 -3.22 -3.92 -0.47
C LEU A 181 -3.93 -4.25 0.86
N GLU A 182 -4.69 -5.35 0.94
CA GLU A 182 -5.31 -5.80 2.20
C GLU A 182 -4.26 -6.07 3.29
N LEU A 183 -3.20 -6.81 2.97
CA LEU A 183 -2.13 -7.06 3.93
C LEU A 183 -1.34 -5.79 4.25
N ALA A 184 -1.10 -4.90 3.28
CA ALA A 184 -0.45 -3.62 3.51
C ALA A 184 -1.25 -2.76 4.51
N LYS A 185 -2.59 -2.73 4.40
CA LYS A 185 -3.47 -2.07 5.37
C LYS A 185 -3.31 -2.64 6.78
N GLY A 186 -3.16 -3.96 6.91
CA GLY A 186 -2.94 -4.63 8.20
C GLY A 186 -1.60 -4.27 8.88
N LEU A 187 -0.60 -3.82 8.10
CA LEU A 187 0.69 -3.35 8.61
C LEU A 187 0.66 -1.89 9.05
N LEU A 188 -0.16 -1.05 8.41
CA LEU A 188 -0.23 0.38 8.73
C LEU A 188 -0.66 0.62 10.17
N ALA A 189 0.04 1.51 10.88
CA ALA A 189 -0.44 2.12 12.11
C ALA A 189 -1.75 2.90 11.86
N ASP A 190 -2.52 3.21 12.89
CA ASP A 190 -3.84 3.84 12.73
C ASP A 190 -3.76 5.21 12.05
N GLU A 191 -2.71 5.98 12.38
CA GLU A 191 -2.35 7.24 11.74
C GLU A 191 -1.52 7.07 10.44
N GLY A 192 -1.38 5.84 9.97
CA GLY A 192 -0.53 5.44 8.86
C GLY A 192 -1.14 5.78 7.50
N VAL A 193 -0.28 6.00 6.51
CA VAL A 193 -0.67 6.38 5.15
C VAL A 193 -0.01 5.50 4.09
N ILE A 194 -0.71 5.28 2.97
CA ILE A 194 -0.18 4.61 1.79
C ILE A 194 -0.21 5.54 0.59
N PHE A 195 0.87 5.49 -0.20
CA PHE A 195 1.05 6.18 -1.47
C PHE A 195 1.19 5.13 -2.57
N VAL A 196 0.39 5.24 -3.63
CA VAL A 196 0.39 4.32 -4.76
C VAL A 196 0.60 5.10 -6.05
N SER A 197 1.78 4.96 -6.65
CA SER A 197 2.07 5.51 -7.98
C SER A 197 1.33 4.72 -9.05
N VAL A 198 0.78 5.40 -10.04
CA VAL A 198 0.00 4.79 -11.13
C VAL A 198 -0.15 5.76 -12.30
N ASP A 199 -0.25 5.24 -13.52
CA ASP A 199 -0.61 6.02 -14.71
C ASP A 199 -2.11 5.89 -15.05
N ASP A 200 -2.51 6.43 -16.21
CA ASP A 200 -3.91 6.42 -16.65
C ASP A 200 -4.52 5.02 -16.88
N ASN A 201 -3.72 3.95 -17.05
CA ASN A 201 -4.24 2.61 -17.39
C ASN A 201 -5.01 1.97 -16.24
N GLU A 202 -4.53 2.15 -15.01
CA GLU A 202 -5.12 1.53 -13.82
C GLU A 202 -5.58 2.54 -12.76
N GLN A 203 -5.35 3.85 -12.91
CA GLN A 203 -5.67 4.84 -11.87
C GLN A 203 -7.12 4.74 -11.35
N ALA A 204 -8.10 4.53 -12.23
CA ALA A 204 -9.50 4.40 -11.83
C ALA A 204 -9.74 3.08 -11.09
N ASN A 205 -9.18 1.99 -11.59
CA ASN A 205 -9.34 0.65 -11.03
C ASN A 205 -8.69 0.56 -9.64
N VAL A 206 -7.47 1.05 -9.48
CA VAL A 206 -6.79 1.07 -8.18
C VAL A 206 -7.46 2.05 -7.22
N ARG A 207 -8.03 3.16 -7.71
CA ARG A 207 -8.79 4.11 -6.88
C ARG A 207 -10.02 3.43 -6.27
N LEU A 208 -10.77 2.66 -7.06
CA LEU A 208 -11.95 1.92 -6.58
C LEU A 208 -11.57 0.71 -5.73
N LEU A 209 -10.47 0.04 -6.05
CA LEU A 209 -9.93 -1.04 -5.22
C LEU A 209 -9.51 -0.52 -3.84
N CYS A 210 -8.85 0.63 -3.77
CA CYS A 210 -8.49 1.25 -2.50
C CYS A 210 -9.72 1.76 -1.73
N ASP A 211 -10.81 2.17 -2.36
CA ASP A 211 -12.06 2.44 -1.64
C ASP A 211 -12.58 1.21 -0.93
N GLU A 212 -12.56 0.05 -1.62
CA GLU A 212 -13.02 -1.20 -1.03
C GLU A 212 -12.11 -1.63 0.13
N VAL A 213 -10.79 -1.54 -0.05
CA VAL A 213 -9.81 -1.98 0.95
C VAL A 213 -9.73 -1.00 2.13
N PHE A 214 -9.54 0.29 1.87
CA PHE A 214 -9.29 1.31 2.91
C PHE A 214 -10.56 2.00 3.38
N GLY A 215 -11.65 1.96 2.60
CA GLY A 215 -12.84 2.77 2.83
C GLY A 215 -12.73 4.13 2.15
N GLU A 216 -13.77 4.54 1.41
CA GLU A 216 -13.78 5.80 0.68
C GLU A 216 -13.55 7.03 1.58
N GLY A 217 -14.06 7.01 2.81
CA GLY A 217 -13.85 8.08 3.79
C GLY A 217 -12.39 8.29 4.19
N ASN A 218 -11.52 7.31 3.93
CA ASN A 218 -10.09 7.35 4.22
C ASN A 218 -9.23 7.83 3.04
N TRP A 219 -9.83 8.19 1.90
CA TRP A 219 -9.12 8.83 0.80
C TRP A 219 -8.67 10.23 1.19
N LEU A 220 -7.37 10.53 1.00
CA LEU A 220 -6.78 11.82 1.34
C LEU A 220 -6.61 12.73 0.11
N GLY A 221 -6.44 12.15 -1.07
CA GLY A 221 -6.26 12.89 -2.30
C GLY A 221 -5.49 12.12 -3.36
N THR A 222 -5.29 12.79 -4.50
CA THR A 222 -4.44 12.32 -5.58
C THR A 222 -3.42 13.41 -5.90
N LEU A 223 -2.14 13.08 -5.84
CA LEU A 223 -1.08 13.95 -6.30
C LEU A 223 -0.91 13.73 -7.80
N VAL A 224 -0.78 14.83 -8.56
CA VAL A 224 -0.46 14.77 -9.99
C VAL A 224 1.03 15.02 -10.14
N TRP A 225 1.75 14.01 -10.63
CA TRP A 225 3.19 14.09 -10.81
C TRP A 225 3.50 14.37 -12.28
N LYS A 226 3.71 15.65 -12.62
CA LYS A 226 4.26 16.03 -13.93
C LYS A 226 5.74 15.62 -13.99
N ASN A 227 6.01 14.53 -14.68
CA ASN A 227 7.34 13.91 -14.76
C ASN A 227 7.92 13.87 -16.18
N ALA A 228 7.10 14.18 -17.20
CA ALA A 228 7.49 14.08 -18.60
C ALA A 228 7.25 15.39 -19.35
N THR A 229 7.77 15.43 -20.58
CA THR A 229 7.42 16.43 -21.59
C THR A 229 7.26 15.69 -22.91
N ASP A 230 6.06 15.72 -23.47
CA ASP A 230 5.75 15.04 -24.72
C ASP A 230 5.45 16.07 -25.83
N ASN A 231 6.36 16.16 -26.80
CA ASN A 231 6.23 17.05 -27.94
C ASN A 231 5.64 16.35 -29.17
N ASN A 232 5.24 15.09 -29.06
CA ASN A 232 4.61 14.38 -30.17
C ASN A 232 3.21 14.95 -30.44
N PRO A 233 2.82 15.16 -31.72
CA PRO A 233 1.49 15.64 -32.04
C PRO A 233 0.43 14.59 -31.70
N SER A 234 -0.42 14.89 -30.72
CA SER A 234 -1.56 14.07 -30.28
C SER A 234 -2.80 14.94 -30.05
N GLN A 235 -3.95 14.33 -29.70
CA GLN A 235 -5.10 15.13 -29.26
C GLN A 235 -4.83 15.80 -27.90
N ILE A 236 -4.22 15.06 -26.96
CA ILE A 236 -3.85 15.51 -25.62
C ILE A 236 -2.47 14.92 -25.31
N ALA A 237 -1.51 15.77 -24.99
CA ALA A 237 -0.17 15.35 -24.55
C ALA A 237 -0.26 14.95 -23.07
N ILE A 238 -0.09 13.66 -22.79
CA ILE A 238 -0.10 13.13 -21.43
C ILE A 238 1.32 13.27 -20.88
N GLU A 239 1.49 14.16 -19.89
CA GLU A 239 2.79 14.53 -19.33
C GLU A 239 2.89 14.30 -17.81
N HIS A 240 1.90 13.60 -17.25
CA HIS A 240 1.78 13.38 -15.82
C HIS A 240 1.34 11.96 -15.50
N GLU A 241 1.68 11.55 -14.28
CA GLU A 241 1.19 10.35 -13.61
C GLU A 241 0.49 10.75 -12.30
N TYR A 242 -0.02 9.77 -11.56
CA TYR A 242 -0.75 9.97 -10.33
C TYR A 242 -0.09 9.26 -9.17
N VAL A 243 -0.22 9.84 -7.97
CA VAL A 243 0.05 9.16 -6.71
C VAL A 243 -1.22 9.23 -5.87
N LEU A 244 -1.90 8.09 -5.72
CA LEU A 244 -3.08 7.99 -4.86
C LEU A 244 -2.65 7.92 -3.39
N VAL A 245 -3.36 8.64 -2.53
CA VAL A 245 -3.04 8.71 -1.11
C VAL A 245 -4.25 8.31 -0.25
N TYR A 246 -4.05 7.32 0.61
CA TYR A 246 -5.05 6.85 1.57
C TYR A 246 -4.46 6.80 2.98
N ALA A 247 -5.28 7.09 3.97
CA ALA A 247 -5.00 6.78 5.36
C ALA A 247 -5.52 5.38 5.72
N LYS A 248 -5.00 4.77 6.78
CA LYS A 248 -5.68 3.63 7.43
C LYS A 248 -6.93 4.11 8.18
N SER A 249 -6.76 5.16 9.00
CA SER A 249 -7.85 5.92 9.61
C SER A 249 -7.58 7.41 9.41
N ARG A 250 -8.43 8.07 8.64
CA ARG A 250 -8.28 9.50 8.36
C ARG A 250 -8.42 10.35 9.62
N ASP A 251 -9.29 9.95 10.55
CA ASP A 251 -9.55 10.70 11.78
C ASP A 251 -8.36 10.65 12.76
N GLU A 252 -7.57 9.58 12.71
CA GLU A 252 -6.32 9.44 13.48
C GLU A 252 -5.13 10.11 12.78
N SER A 253 -5.27 10.41 11.48
CA SER A 253 -4.23 11.09 10.71
C SER A 253 -4.21 12.59 11.04
N ALA A 254 -3.00 13.19 11.06
CA ALA A 254 -2.88 14.61 11.31
C ALA A 254 -3.65 15.42 10.24
N PRO A 255 -4.54 16.35 10.64
CA PRO A 255 -5.42 17.06 9.69
C PRO A 255 -4.65 18.02 8.78
N VAL A 256 -3.41 18.35 9.15
CA VAL A 256 -2.54 19.24 8.41
C VAL A 256 -1.13 18.66 8.42
N TRP A 257 -0.59 18.37 7.24
CA TRP A 257 0.79 17.97 7.08
C TRP A 257 1.63 19.21 6.83
N ARG A 258 2.40 19.61 7.84
CA ARG A 258 3.41 20.65 7.72
C ARG A 258 4.72 20.06 8.19
N SER A 259 5.78 20.27 7.42
CA SER A 259 7.09 20.04 7.97
C SER A 259 7.35 21.11 9.04
N SER A 260 7.45 20.69 10.30
CA SER A 260 7.93 21.55 11.39
C SER A 260 9.43 21.84 11.27
N VAL A 261 10.15 21.06 10.46
CA VAL A 261 11.60 21.07 10.30
C VAL A 261 11.91 21.08 8.80
N SER A 262 12.22 22.25 8.24
CA SER A 262 12.83 22.27 6.92
C SER A 262 14.31 21.97 7.15
N ALA A 263 14.73 20.72 6.98
CA ALA A 263 16.14 20.33 7.08
C ALA A 263 17.02 21.24 6.20
N THR A 264 16.49 21.65 5.05
CA THR A 264 17.08 22.69 4.20
C THR A 264 17.20 24.03 4.90
N LYS A 265 16.13 24.53 5.55
CA LYS A 265 16.17 25.78 6.31
C LYS A 265 17.20 25.71 7.44
N ASP A 266 17.22 24.62 8.20
CA ASP A 266 18.13 24.47 9.33
C ASP A 266 19.59 24.39 8.86
N LEU A 267 19.85 23.69 7.75
CA LEU A 267 21.15 23.66 7.09
C LEU A 267 21.58 25.05 6.57
N LEU A 268 20.66 25.80 5.96
CA LEU A 268 20.95 27.16 5.48
C LEU A 268 21.26 28.11 6.65
N VAL A 269 20.54 27.97 7.76
CA VAL A 269 20.78 28.75 8.98
C VAL A 269 22.14 28.38 9.60
N SER A 270 22.48 27.09 9.69
CA SER A 270 23.78 26.66 10.25
C SER A 270 24.95 27.14 9.40
N VAL A 271 24.89 26.95 8.08
CA VAL A 271 25.92 27.40 7.14
C VAL A 271 26.03 28.92 7.12
N GLY A 272 24.89 29.64 7.20
CA GLY A 272 24.89 31.09 7.33
C GLY A 272 25.62 31.56 8.59
N ALA A 273 25.43 30.87 9.73
CA ALA A 273 26.11 31.18 10.98
C ALA A 273 27.62 30.89 10.93
N GLU A 274 28.02 29.78 10.31
CA GLU A 274 29.44 29.43 10.11
C GLU A 274 30.15 30.47 9.24
N LEU A 275 29.59 30.80 8.08
CA LEU A 275 30.18 31.78 7.17
C LEU A 275 30.21 33.19 7.78
N ALA A 276 29.21 33.56 8.58
CA ALA A 276 29.21 34.84 9.29
C ALA A 276 30.29 34.92 10.39
N ALA A 277 30.73 33.78 10.94
CA ALA A 277 31.86 33.73 11.87
C ALA A 277 33.22 33.90 11.16
N GLU A 278 33.31 33.49 9.89
CA GLU A 278 34.53 33.57 9.08
C GLU A 278 34.67 34.90 8.33
N HIS A 279 33.55 35.53 7.97
CA HIS A 279 33.52 36.75 7.17
C HIS A 279 32.85 37.91 7.92
N ALA A 280 33.67 38.83 8.43
CA ALA A 280 33.20 40.04 9.12
C ALA A 280 32.67 41.12 8.15
N ASP A 281 33.12 41.12 6.90
CA ASP A 281 32.63 42.01 5.85
C ASP A 281 31.40 41.44 5.14
N GLN A 282 30.38 42.28 4.95
CA GLN A 282 29.09 41.86 4.41
C GLN A 282 29.18 41.44 2.93
N ALA A 283 30.05 42.07 2.14
CA ALA A 283 30.22 41.73 0.73
C ALA A 283 30.95 40.39 0.56
N ASP A 284 31.96 40.14 1.40
CA ASP A 284 32.68 38.87 1.43
C ASP A 284 31.78 37.72 1.92
N LEU A 285 30.99 37.95 2.96
CA LEU A 285 29.99 36.99 3.44
C LEU A 285 28.98 36.63 2.33
N GLN A 286 28.45 37.64 1.63
CA GLN A 286 27.49 37.42 0.54
C GLN A 286 28.11 36.60 -0.59
N LYS A 287 29.37 36.86 -0.93
CA LYS A 287 30.11 36.14 -1.97
C LYS A 287 30.36 34.68 -1.57
N ALA A 288 30.80 34.44 -0.34
CA ALA A 288 31.04 33.10 0.19
C ALA A 288 29.76 32.27 0.25
N TYR A 289 28.67 32.85 0.77
CA TYR A 289 27.36 32.19 0.82
C TYR A 289 26.82 31.87 -0.58
N THR A 290 26.97 32.81 -1.54
CA THR A 290 26.54 32.59 -2.93
C THR A 290 27.33 31.47 -3.62
N ALA A 291 28.64 31.36 -3.34
CA ALA A 291 29.47 30.28 -3.88
C ALA A 291 29.04 28.93 -3.30
N TRP A 292 28.96 28.82 -1.97
CA TRP A 292 28.51 27.62 -1.29
C TRP A 292 27.12 27.17 -1.76
N PHE A 293 26.16 28.11 -1.88
CA PHE A 293 24.81 27.80 -2.33
C PHE A 293 24.80 27.21 -3.75
N ARG A 294 25.64 27.72 -4.66
CA ARG A 294 25.72 27.21 -6.04
C ARG A 294 26.28 25.78 -6.08
N GLU A 295 27.28 25.49 -5.27
CA GLU A 295 27.91 24.17 -5.19
C GLU A 295 26.97 23.12 -4.58
N ASN A 296 26.18 23.51 -3.59
CA ASN A 296 25.29 22.62 -2.84
C ASN A 296 23.82 22.68 -3.31
N LYS A 297 23.54 23.44 -4.37
CA LYS A 297 22.18 23.66 -4.89
C LYS A 297 21.42 22.35 -5.14
N TRP A 298 22.11 21.31 -5.61
CA TRP A 298 21.51 20.01 -5.90
C TRP A 298 21.03 19.27 -4.65
N GLN A 299 21.59 19.56 -3.47
CA GLN A 299 21.23 18.96 -2.18
C GLN A 299 20.08 19.69 -1.49
N LEU A 300 19.85 20.96 -1.84
CA LEU A 300 18.89 21.83 -1.16
C LEU A 300 17.45 21.71 -1.69
N GLY A 301 17.25 20.94 -2.77
CA GLY A 301 15.97 20.84 -3.48
C GLY A 301 15.55 22.15 -4.15
N GLN A 302 14.36 22.19 -4.76
CA GLN A 302 13.72 23.48 -5.03
C GLN A 302 13.33 24.06 -3.67
N LEU A 303 14.13 25.00 -3.16
CA LEU A 303 13.65 25.94 -2.15
C LEU A 303 12.37 26.53 -2.73
N GLY A 304 11.22 26.07 -2.21
CA GLY A 304 9.92 26.51 -2.67
C GLY A 304 9.97 28.01 -2.76
N LEU A 305 9.58 28.55 -3.91
CA LEU A 305 9.45 29.98 -4.17
C LEU A 305 8.84 30.61 -2.91
N MET A 306 9.69 31.18 -2.05
CA MET A 306 9.24 32.17 -1.10
C MET A 306 8.78 33.29 -2.01
N HIS A 307 7.47 33.35 -2.23
CA HIS A 307 6.83 34.53 -2.75
C HIS A 307 7.26 35.67 -1.82
N VAL A 308 8.20 36.48 -2.32
CA VAL A 308 8.48 37.83 -1.82
C VAL A 308 7.34 38.73 -2.26
#